data_AF-G3AUW6-F1
#
_entry.id   AF-G3AUW6-F1
#
_cell.length_a   1.000
_cell.length_b   1.000
_cell.length_c   1.000
_cell.angle_alpha   90.00
_cell.angle_beta   90.00
_cell.angle_gamma   90.00
#
_symmetry.space_group_name_H-M   'P 1'
#
loop_
_entity.id
_entity.type
_entity.pdbx_description
1 polymer ?
#
loop_
_entity_poly.entity_id
_entity_poly.type
_entity_poly.pdbx_seq_one_letter_code
_entity_poly.pdbx_strand_id
1 'polypeptide(L)'
;MDPAEEQQQELEVLESIYPDELTVISPTHFIIRVQLDTPSQRKHYLDLIVRYPPTYPEVIPNLDLEIPEISEEEEDSDDDDEDEDDDDTKAIKLALNMAEVIEFTRDELALLLSKLNEEAELNIGMPSVFALTTQLKDEAEALFVQILETRQKEYEREREEREREEQKKFIGTKVTKESYLEWRDKFRAEM
;
A
#
# COMPACT_ATOMS: atom_id res chain seq x y z
N MET A 1 -4.69 38.32 12.91
CA MET A 1 -4.68 38.38 11.44
C MET A 1 -6.09 38.13 10.94
N ASP A 2 -6.44 38.59 9.76
CA ASP A 2 -7.70 38.20 9.13
C ASP A 2 -7.55 36.76 8.59
N PRO A 3 -8.34 35.78 9.08
CA PRO A 3 -8.19 34.36 8.68
C PRO A 3 -8.29 34.13 7.18
N ALA A 4 -9.12 34.93 6.49
CA ALA A 4 -9.30 34.85 5.05
C ALA A 4 -8.05 35.27 4.26
N GLU A 5 -7.26 36.21 4.79
CA GLU A 5 -6.02 36.66 4.13
C GLU A 5 -4.94 35.57 4.25
N GLU A 6 -4.84 34.92 5.42
CA GLU A 6 -3.91 33.80 5.62
C GLU A 6 -4.27 32.58 4.76
N GLN A 7 -5.57 32.24 4.67
CA GLN A 7 -6.06 31.18 3.78
C GLN A 7 -5.66 31.43 2.32
N GLN A 8 -5.79 32.69 1.87
CA GLN A 8 -5.48 33.04 0.51
C GLN A 8 -3.98 33.01 0.22
N GLN A 9 -3.16 33.52 1.15
CA GLN A 9 -1.70 33.43 1.03
C GLN A 9 -1.22 31.97 1.01
N GLU A 10 -1.78 31.09 1.87
CA GLU A 10 -1.45 29.67 1.83
C GLU A 10 -1.87 29.04 0.50
N LEU A 11 -3.07 29.36 -0.01
CA LEU A 11 -3.53 28.83 -1.29
C LEU A 11 -2.62 29.24 -2.46
N GLU A 12 -2.18 30.51 -2.50
CA GLU A 12 -1.22 30.98 -3.52
C GLU A 12 0.13 30.23 -3.43
N VAL A 13 0.59 29.94 -2.21
CA VAL A 13 1.80 29.14 -1.99
C VAL A 13 1.58 27.71 -2.50
N LEU A 14 0.44 27.09 -2.20
CA LEU A 14 0.10 25.75 -2.67
C LEU A 14 -0.01 25.68 -4.19
N GLU A 15 -0.59 26.70 -4.85
CA GLU A 15 -0.62 26.80 -6.32
C GLU A 15 0.79 26.86 -6.93
N SER A 16 1.75 27.47 -6.23
CA SER A 16 3.15 27.50 -6.68
C SER A 16 3.91 26.21 -6.40
N ILE A 17 3.57 25.46 -5.35
CA ILE A 17 4.22 24.19 -5.01
C ILE A 17 3.66 23.06 -5.86
N TYR A 18 2.35 23.06 -6.11
CA TYR A 18 1.59 21.99 -6.75
C TYR A 18 0.82 22.50 -7.99
N PRO A 19 1.51 23.02 -9.02
CA PRO A 19 0.85 23.68 -10.16
C PRO A 19 -0.03 22.74 -10.99
N ASP A 20 0.35 21.46 -11.08
CA ASP A 20 -0.34 20.45 -11.90
C ASP A 20 -1.20 19.48 -11.05
N GLU A 21 -0.94 19.43 -9.74
CA GLU A 21 -1.56 18.48 -8.80
C GLU A 21 -2.73 19.11 -8.02
N LEU A 22 -2.78 20.44 -7.94
CA LEU A 22 -3.82 21.18 -7.23
C LEU A 22 -5.00 21.50 -8.16
N THR A 23 -6.20 21.05 -7.80
CA THR A 23 -7.46 21.45 -8.44
C THR A 23 -8.25 22.36 -7.50
N VAL A 24 -8.28 23.66 -7.80
CA VAL A 24 -9.04 24.65 -7.02
C VAL A 24 -10.48 24.71 -7.52
N ILE A 25 -11.43 24.39 -6.62
CA ILE A 25 -12.88 24.49 -6.90
C ILE A 25 -13.41 25.83 -6.39
N SER A 26 -12.92 26.28 -5.24
CA SER A 26 -13.28 27.51 -4.54
C SER A 26 -12.10 27.98 -3.68
N PRO A 27 -12.03 29.26 -3.28
CA PRO A 27 -10.99 29.75 -2.38
C PRO A 27 -10.90 29.02 -1.03
N THR A 28 -11.97 28.32 -0.64
CA THR A 28 -12.04 27.53 0.60
C THR A 28 -12.12 26.03 0.36
N HIS A 29 -12.11 25.57 -0.89
CA HIS A 29 -12.24 24.16 -1.24
C HIS A 29 -11.44 23.81 -2.47
N PHE A 30 -10.50 22.90 -2.30
CA PHE A 30 -9.61 22.43 -3.35
C PHE A 30 -9.21 20.98 -3.07
N ILE A 31 -8.63 20.37 -4.08
CA ILE A 31 -8.19 18.97 -4.05
C ILE A 31 -6.70 18.97 -4.42
N ILE A 32 -5.88 18.32 -3.61
CA ILE A 32 -4.47 18.07 -3.92
C ILE A 32 -4.32 16.60 -4.29
N ARG A 33 -3.89 16.33 -5.52
CA ARG A 33 -3.57 14.99 -5.97
C ARG A 33 -2.14 14.63 -5.54
N VAL A 34 -2.03 13.64 -4.68
CA VAL A 34 -0.74 13.13 -4.19
C VAL A 34 -0.39 11.86 -4.95
N GLN A 35 0.72 11.88 -5.68
CA GLN A 35 1.31 10.68 -6.27
C GLN A 35 2.16 9.95 -5.22
N LEU A 36 1.89 8.65 -5.04
CA LEU A 36 2.65 7.79 -4.14
C LEU A 36 3.84 7.16 -4.88
N ASP A 37 5.00 7.17 -4.25
CA ASP A 37 6.18 6.42 -4.70
C ASP A 37 6.12 5.00 -4.13
N THR A 38 5.79 4.03 -4.99
CA THR A 38 5.56 2.64 -4.59
C THR A 38 6.33 1.70 -5.50
N PRO A 39 6.66 0.47 -5.05
CA PRO A 39 7.35 -0.52 -5.90
C PRO A 39 6.48 -1.10 -7.03
N SER A 40 5.28 -0.56 -7.26
CA SER A 40 4.37 -0.94 -8.34
C SER A 40 4.76 -0.24 -9.64
N GLN A 41 4.56 -0.89 -10.79
CA GLN A 41 4.72 -0.23 -12.09
C GLN A 41 3.58 0.77 -12.37
N ARG A 42 2.36 0.44 -11.91
CA ARG A 42 1.23 1.35 -11.90
C ARG A 42 1.49 2.49 -10.92
N LYS A 43 1.24 3.73 -11.36
CA LYS A 43 1.22 4.91 -10.49
C LYS A 43 -0.02 4.90 -9.62
N HIS A 44 0.17 5.09 -8.32
CA HIS A 44 -0.91 5.19 -7.35
C HIS A 44 -1.10 6.66 -6.95
N TYR A 45 -2.35 7.11 -6.94
CA TYR A 45 -2.71 8.48 -6.58
C TYR A 45 -3.73 8.49 -5.45
N LEU A 46 -3.66 9.51 -4.61
CA LEU A 46 -4.66 9.83 -3.59
C LEU A 46 -5.06 11.30 -3.72
N ASP A 47 -6.35 11.57 -3.75
CA ASP A 47 -6.89 12.92 -3.79
C ASP A 47 -7.21 13.37 -2.37
N LEU A 48 -6.44 14.35 -1.86
CA LEU A 48 -6.67 15.01 -0.58
C LEU A 48 -7.63 16.17 -0.79
N ILE A 49 -8.87 16.00 -0.33
CA ILE A 49 -9.89 17.03 -0.39
C ILE A 49 -9.80 17.90 0.86
N VAL A 50 -9.47 19.17 0.66
CA VAL A 50 -9.34 20.15 1.74
C VAL A 50 -10.50 21.13 1.69
N ARG A 51 -11.11 21.40 2.84
CA ARG A 51 -12.12 22.44 3.03
C ARG A 51 -11.76 23.32 4.22
N TYR A 52 -11.51 24.59 3.96
CA TYR A 52 -11.20 25.57 5.00
C TYR A 52 -12.46 26.01 5.74
N PRO A 53 -12.50 25.86 7.09
CA PRO A 53 -13.50 26.53 7.89
C PRO A 53 -13.21 28.04 7.95
N PRO A 54 -14.23 28.88 8.28
CA PRO A 54 -14.08 30.33 8.32
C PRO A 54 -13.06 30.82 9.37
N THR A 55 -12.70 29.97 10.33
CA THR A 55 -11.75 30.27 11.41
C THR A 55 -10.39 29.61 11.22
N TYR A 56 -10.13 28.93 10.11
CA TYR A 56 -8.79 28.39 9.81
C TYR A 56 -7.79 29.54 9.62
N PRO A 57 -6.57 29.47 10.20
CA PRO A 57 -5.91 28.28 10.77
C PRO A 57 -6.11 28.04 12.28
N GLU A 58 -6.98 28.79 12.97
CA GLU A 58 -7.27 28.57 14.40
C GLU A 58 -8.05 27.26 14.67
N VAL A 59 -8.65 26.68 13.64
CA VAL A 59 -9.35 25.40 13.67
C VAL A 59 -8.85 24.55 12.52
N ILE A 60 -8.75 23.24 12.73
CA ILE A 60 -8.33 22.27 11.72
C ILE A 60 -9.21 22.34 10.46
N PRO A 61 -8.63 22.14 9.26
CA PRO A 61 -9.40 22.03 8.04
C PRO A 61 -10.26 20.76 8.05
N ASN A 62 -11.36 20.76 7.30
CA ASN A 62 -12.10 19.52 7.04
C ASN A 62 -11.40 18.78 5.90
N LEU A 63 -10.92 17.58 6.20
CA LEU A 63 -10.19 16.72 5.26
C LEU A 63 -11.07 15.54 4.85
N ASP A 64 -10.99 15.14 3.59
CA ASP A 64 -11.45 13.85 3.08
C ASP A 64 -10.39 13.26 2.14
N LEU A 65 -10.41 11.94 1.99
CA LEU A 65 -9.51 11.21 1.10
C LEU A 65 -10.34 10.40 0.10
N GLU A 66 -9.99 10.52 -1.18
CA GLU A 66 -10.59 9.74 -2.25
C GLU A 66 -9.50 9.14 -3.15
N ILE A 67 -9.80 8.00 -3.75
CA ILE A 67 -8.93 7.38 -4.76
C ILE A 67 -9.46 7.81 -6.12
N PRO A 68 -8.70 8.57 -6.92
CA PRO A 68 -9.14 8.96 -8.25
C PRO A 68 -9.29 7.73 -9.16
N GLU A 69 -10.34 7.71 -9.97
CA GLU A 69 -10.46 6.75 -11.06
C GLU A 69 -9.42 7.08 -12.13
N ILE A 70 -8.36 6.27 -12.22
CA ILE A 70 -7.34 6.40 -13.26
C ILE A 70 -7.84 5.59 -14.46
N SER A 71 -8.03 6.23 -15.61
CA SER A 71 -8.32 5.54 -16.87
C SER A 71 -7.13 4.69 -17.28
N GLU A 72 -7.37 3.42 -17.61
CA GLU A 72 -6.40 2.35 -17.96
C GLU A 72 -5.46 2.66 -19.17
N GLU A 73 -5.39 3.90 -19.66
CA GLU A 73 -4.75 4.25 -20.95
C GLU A 73 -3.22 4.51 -20.88
N GLU A 74 -2.58 4.45 -19.70
CA GLU A 74 -1.10 4.59 -19.56
C GLU A 74 -0.36 3.25 -19.34
N GLU A 75 -0.93 2.10 -19.74
CA GLU A 75 -0.19 0.83 -19.77
C GLU A 75 0.56 0.65 -21.10
N ASP A 76 1.70 1.34 -21.25
CA ASP A 76 2.75 0.91 -22.19
C ASP A 76 3.63 -0.11 -21.45
N SER A 77 3.11 -1.33 -21.28
CA SER A 77 3.95 -2.47 -20.90
C SER A 77 4.65 -2.99 -22.16
N ASP A 78 5.77 -2.37 -22.53
CA ASP A 78 6.77 -3.02 -23.37
C ASP A 78 7.38 -4.19 -22.56
N ASP A 79 6.64 -5.31 -22.40
CA ASP A 79 7.20 -6.59 -21.92
C ASP A 79 7.87 -7.26 -23.13
N ASP A 80 8.95 -6.63 -23.60
CA ASP A 80 9.89 -7.19 -24.57
C ASP A 80 11.12 -7.59 -23.77
N ASP A 81 11.10 -8.74 -23.08
CA ASP A 81 12.35 -9.43 -22.79
C ASP A 81 12.17 -10.93 -22.51
N GLU A 82 13.10 -11.65 -23.12
CA GLU A 82 13.11 -13.07 -23.41
C GLU A 82 13.39 -13.93 -22.16
N ASP A 83 12.67 -15.05 -22.07
CA ASP A 83 13.03 -16.31 -21.41
C ASP A 83 14.30 -16.33 -20.51
N GLU A 84 14.15 -16.20 -19.19
CA GLU A 84 15.09 -16.81 -18.23
C GLU A 84 14.36 -17.45 -17.03
N ASP A 85 14.41 -18.78 -17.00
CA ASP A 85 13.74 -19.71 -16.09
C ASP A 85 14.39 -19.80 -14.69
N ASP A 86 14.87 -18.69 -14.11
CA ASP A 86 15.45 -18.69 -12.76
C ASP A 86 14.41 -18.32 -11.68
N ASP A 87 14.52 -18.92 -10.48
CA ASP A 87 13.51 -18.82 -9.41
C ASP A 87 13.45 -17.40 -8.81
N ASP A 88 14.59 -16.71 -8.80
CA ASP A 88 14.70 -15.32 -8.35
C ASP A 88 13.91 -14.35 -9.24
N THR A 89 13.91 -14.55 -10.57
CA THR A 89 13.15 -13.71 -11.53
C THR A 89 11.65 -13.89 -11.37
N LYS A 90 11.19 -15.12 -11.04
CA LYS A 90 9.78 -15.42 -10.77
C LYS A 90 9.28 -14.77 -9.48
N ALA A 91 10.11 -14.74 -8.43
CA ALA A 91 9.76 -14.07 -7.18
C ALA A 91 9.61 -12.55 -7.36
N ILE A 92 10.50 -11.93 -8.12
CA ILE A 92 10.43 -10.50 -8.46
C ILE A 92 9.18 -10.20 -9.28
N LYS A 93 8.91 -10.99 -10.35
CA LYS A 93 7.71 -10.82 -11.19
C LYS A 93 6.42 -11.00 -10.37
N LEU A 94 6.40 -11.94 -9.42
CA LEU A 94 5.27 -12.11 -8.51
C LEU A 94 5.10 -10.92 -7.57
N ALA A 95 6.17 -10.41 -6.98
CA ALA A 95 6.12 -9.24 -6.09
C ALA A 95 5.60 -7.99 -6.82
N LEU A 96 6.02 -7.77 -8.07
CA LEU A 96 5.51 -6.70 -8.94
C LEU A 96 4.00 -6.87 -9.21
N ASN A 97 3.56 -8.06 -9.60
CA ASN A 97 2.14 -8.36 -9.80
C ASN A 97 1.32 -8.13 -8.51
N MET A 98 1.87 -8.48 -7.34
CA MET A 98 1.18 -8.28 -6.07
C MET A 98 1.04 -6.80 -5.73
N ALA A 99 2.01 -5.96 -6.08
CA ALA A 99 1.99 -4.52 -5.87
C ALA A 99 0.99 -3.81 -6.79
N GLU A 100 0.79 -4.29 -8.03
CA GLU A 100 -0.15 -3.70 -9.00
C GLU A 100 -1.62 -3.82 -8.55
N VAL A 101 -1.95 -4.86 -7.78
CA VAL A 101 -3.32 -5.16 -7.28
C VAL A 101 -3.54 -4.59 -5.86
N ILE A 102 -2.63 -3.75 -5.34
CA ILE A 102 -2.88 -3.06 -4.06
C ILE A 102 -3.77 -1.86 -4.33
N GLU A 103 -4.93 -1.86 -3.68
CA GLU A 103 -5.83 -0.72 -3.62
C GLU A 103 -6.16 -0.44 -2.15
N PHE A 104 -6.19 0.83 -1.78
CA PHE A 104 -6.58 1.22 -0.43
C PHE A 104 -8.07 0.94 -0.23
N THR A 105 -8.37 0.15 0.78
CA THR A 105 -9.72 -0.06 1.29
C THR A 105 -10.20 1.17 2.05
N ARG A 106 -11.51 1.24 2.25
CA ARG A 106 -12.14 2.31 3.04
C ARG A 106 -11.59 2.42 4.46
N ASP A 107 -11.24 1.29 5.09
CA ASP A 107 -10.73 1.29 6.46
C ASP A 107 -9.30 1.86 6.53
N GLU A 108 -8.48 1.59 5.51
CA GLU A 108 -7.13 2.16 5.36
C GLU A 108 -7.19 3.67 5.10
N LEU A 109 -8.12 4.13 4.24
CA LEU A 109 -8.36 5.56 4.04
C LEU A 109 -8.83 6.24 5.33
N ALA A 110 -9.70 5.59 6.12
CA ALA A 110 -10.14 6.13 7.41
C ALA A 110 -8.99 6.22 8.42
N LEU A 111 -8.06 5.26 8.41
CA LEU A 111 -6.87 5.30 9.25
C LEU A 111 -5.94 6.47 8.87
N LEU A 112 -5.68 6.66 7.57
CA LEU A 112 -4.88 7.79 7.07
C LEU A 112 -5.54 9.12 7.44
N LEU A 113 -6.86 9.23 7.26
CA LEU A 113 -7.62 10.42 7.63
C LEU A 113 -7.55 10.71 9.14
N SER A 114 -7.59 9.68 10.00
CA SER A 114 -7.41 9.86 11.44
C SER A 114 -6.04 10.45 11.77
N LYS A 115 -4.97 9.90 11.19
CA LYS A 115 -3.59 10.40 11.38
C LYS A 115 -3.43 11.84 10.90
N LEU A 116 -4.03 12.18 9.76
CA LEU A 116 -4.03 13.55 9.25
C LEU A 116 -4.74 14.54 10.18
N ASN A 117 -5.87 14.14 10.76
CA ASN A 117 -6.55 15.00 11.73
C ASN A 117 -5.72 15.18 13.00
N GLU A 118 -5.03 14.14 13.48
CA GLU A 118 -4.10 14.25 14.61
C GLU A 118 -2.96 15.24 14.30
N GLU A 119 -2.35 15.16 13.11
CA GLU A 119 -1.30 16.09 12.68
C GLU A 119 -1.85 17.53 12.51
N ALA A 120 -3.08 17.67 12.02
CA ALA A 120 -3.73 18.97 11.89
C ALA A 120 -3.95 19.63 13.27
N GLU A 121 -4.31 18.85 14.29
CA GLU A 121 -4.47 19.33 15.66
C GLU A 121 -3.16 19.84 16.27
N LEU A 122 -2.03 19.20 15.93
CA LEU A 122 -0.71 19.63 16.39
C LEU A 122 -0.25 20.95 15.77
N ASN A 123 -0.73 21.26 14.56
CA ASN A 123 -0.33 22.44 13.80
C ASN A 123 -1.38 23.57 13.82
N ILE A 124 -2.33 23.55 14.76
CA ILE A 124 -3.32 24.62 14.93
C ILE A 124 -2.62 25.98 15.13
N GLY A 125 -3.14 27.00 14.46
CA GLY A 125 -2.62 28.36 14.49
C GLY A 125 -1.53 28.62 13.47
N MET A 126 -1.22 27.66 12.60
CA MET A 126 -0.33 27.84 11.45
C MET A 126 -0.93 27.21 10.18
N PRO A 127 -0.63 27.77 8.99
CA PRO A 127 -0.86 27.12 7.71
C PRO A 127 -0.21 25.72 7.70
N SER A 128 -1.02 24.66 7.62
CA SER A 128 -0.58 23.27 7.80
C SER A 128 -0.90 22.37 6.61
N VAL A 129 -1.55 22.86 5.55
CA VAL A 129 -1.97 22.00 4.43
C VAL A 129 -0.79 21.37 3.72
N PHE A 130 0.32 22.09 3.57
CA PHE A 130 1.55 21.52 3.02
C PHE A 130 2.11 20.37 3.89
N ALA A 131 2.12 20.56 5.21
CA ALA A 131 2.54 19.53 6.15
C ALA A 131 1.61 18.31 6.09
N LEU A 132 0.30 18.53 6.05
CA LEU A 132 -0.71 17.48 5.90
C LEU A 132 -0.56 16.71 4.59
N THR A 133 -0.29 17.40 3.49
CA THR A 133 -0.05 16.76 2.18
C THR A 133 1.20 15.88 2.22
N THR A 134 2.27 16.37 2.84
CA THR A 134 3.52 15.61 3.01
C THR A 134 3.29 14.40 3.91
N GLN A 135 2.62 14.59 5.05
CA GLN A 135 2.31 13.52 5.99
C GLN A 135 1.40 12.45 5.36
N LEU A 136 0.41 12.85 4.56
CA LEU A 136 -0.43 11.91 3.81
C LEU A 136 0.42 11.04 2.89
N LYS A 137 1.35 11.65 2.14
CA LYS A 137 2.22 10.93 1.22
C LYS A 137 3.04 9.87 1.97
N ASP A 138 3.77 10.29 3.00
CA ASP A 138 4.65 9.40 3.77
C ASP A 138 3.87 8.25 4.42
N GLU A 139 2.71 8.54 5.02
CA GLU A 139 1.88 7.53 5.69
C GLU A 139 1.19 6.58 4.70
N ALA A 140 0.76 7.09 3.55
CA ALA A 140 0.16 6.27 2.50
C ALA A 140 1.20 5.34 1.86
N GLU A 141 2.42 5.82 1.58
CA GLU A 141 3.53 5.00 1.09
C GLU A 141 3.92 3.93 2.12
N ALA A 142 4.03 4.30 3.40
CA ALA A 142 4.32 3.36 4.48
C ALA A 142 3.23 2.28 4.60
N LEU A 143 1.95 2.66 4.49
CA LEU A 143 0.83 1.72 4.55
C LEU A 143 0.83 0.80 3.32
N PHE A 144 1.13 1.32 2.13
CA PHE A 144 1.25 0.53 0.90
C PHE A 144 2.31 -0.57 1.06
N VAL A 145 3.50 -0.21 1.56
CA VAL A 145 4.58 -1.17 1.81
C VAL A 145 4.16 -2.21 2.84
N GLN A 146 3.48 -1.81 3.92
CA GLN A 146 2.99 -2.77 4.92
C GLN A 146 1.97 -3.77 4.36
N ILE A 147 1.06 -3.31 3.48
CA ILE A 147 0.10 -4.18 2.80
C ILE A 147 0.85 -5.16 1.89
N LEU A 148 1.83 -4.69 1.12
CA LEU A 148 2.65 -5.52 0.24
C LEU A 148 3.41 -6.60 1.03
N GLU A 149 4.11 -6.21 2.10
CA GLU A 149 4.84 -7.14 2.97
C GLU A 149 3.93 -8.18 3.60
N THR A 150 2.74 -7.76 4.05
CA THR A 150 1.75 -8.67 4.63
C THR A 150 1.31 -9.72 3.60
N ARG A 151 0.96 -9.29 2.38
CA ARG A 151 0.57 -10.20 1.29
C ARG A 151 1.72 -11.13 0.91
N GLN A 152 2.95 -10.62 0.77
CA GLN A 152 4.13 -11.42 0.43
C GLN A 152 4.40 -12.50 1.49
N LYS A 153 4.30 -12.14 2.76
CA LYS A 153 4.51 -13.06 3.88
C LYS A 153 3.43 -14.14 3.95
N GLU A 154 2.18 -13.81 3.64
CA GLU A 154 1.11 -14.81 3.56
C GLU A 154 1.37 -15.83 2.45
N TYR A 155 1.83 -15.36 1.29
CA TYR A 155 2.21 -16.21 0.17
C TYR A 155 3.41 -17.11 0.50
N GLU A 156 4.45 -16.54 1.10
CA GLU A 156 5.63 -17.29 1.55
C GLU A 156 5.25 -18.37 2.57
N ARG A 157 4.42 -18.02 3.56
CA ARG A 157 3.90 -18.98 4.55
C ARG A 157 3.15 -20.15 3.90
N GLU A 158 2.32 -19.87 2.89
CA GLU A 158 1.59 -20.91 2.17
C GLU A 158 2.52 -21.82 1.33
N ARG A 159 3.57 -21.25 0.73
CA ARG A 159 4.61 -22.03 0.04
C ARG A 159 5.34 -22.95 1.00
N GLU A 160 5.82 -22.43 2.12
CA GLU A 160 6.53 -23.22 3.13
C GLU A 160 5.66 -24.35 3.70
N GLU A 161 4.36 -24.14 3.87
CA GLU A 161 3.44 -25.19 4.34
C GLU A 161 3.30 -26.31 3.32
N ARG A 162 3.15 -25.97 2.03
CA ARG A 162 3.13 -26.96 0.94
C ARG A 162 4.44 -27.76 0.88
N GLU A 163 5.57 -27.09 0.94
CA GLU A 163 6.88 -27.74 0.95
C GLU A 163 7.06 -28.65 2.17
N ARG A 164 6.61 -28.23 3.37
CA ARG A 164 6.63 -29.06 4.57
C ARG A 164 5.75 -30.29 4.43
N GLU A 165 4.58 -30.19 3.79
CA GLU A 165 3.73 -31.35 3.52
C GLU A 165 4.34 -32.30 2.50
N GLU A 166 4.97 -31.77 1.46
CA GLU A 166 5.70 -32.56 0.47
C GLU A 166 6.92 -33.24 1.09
N GLN A 167 7.68 -32.54 1.93
CA GLN A 167 8.75 -33.14 2.72
C GLN A 167 8.20 -34.25 3.62
N LYS A 168 7.07 -34.06 4.31
CA LYS A 168 6.44 -35.14 5.11
C LYS A 168 6.02 -36.33 4.26
N LYS A 169 5.54 -36.12 3.03
CA LYS A 169 5.20 -37.18 2.07
C LYS A 169 6.45 -37.89 1.54
N PHE A 170 7.55 -37.16 1.38
CA PHE A 170 8.81 -37.65 0.81
C PHE A 170 9.73 -38.30 1.84
N ILE A 171 9.63 -37.92 3.12
CA ILE A 171 10.23 -38.64 4.25
C ILE A 171 9.43 -39.94 4.44
N GLY A 172 9.64 -40.89 3.53
CA GLY A 172 9.08 -42.23 3.61
C GLY A 172 9.37 -42.86 4.97
N THR A 173 8.47 -43.72 5.44
CA THR A 173 8.63 -44.44 6.70
C THR A 173 9.97 -45.17 6.69
N LYS A 174 10.96 -44.70 7.47
CA LYS A 174 12.23 -45.41 7.59
C LYS A 174 11.93 -46.82 8.09
N VAL A 175 12.34 -47.84 7.35
CA VAL A 175 12.30 -49.23 7.81
C VAL A 175 13.23 -49.34 9.02
N THR A 176 12.65 -49.30 10.21
CA THR A 176 13.36 -49.56 11.47
C THR A 176 13.47 -51.07 11.68
N LYS A 177 14.41 -51.52 12.53
CA LYS A 177 14.55 -52.95 12.87
C LYS A 177 13.22 -53.55 13.36
N GLU A 178 12.42 -52.77 14.08
CA GLU A 178 11.10 -53.16 14.58
C GLU A 178 10.07 -53.26 13.45
N SER A 179 9.97 -52.26 12.57
CA SER A 179 9.12 -52.30 11.37
C SER A 179 9.48 -53.47 10.44
N TYR A 180 10.77 -53.80 10.32
CA TYR A 180 11.25 -54.94 9.55
C TYR A 180 10.91 -56.29 10.22
N LEU A 181 10.98 -56.38 11.56
CA LEU A 181 10.63 -57.60 12.30
C LEU A 181 9.13 -57.90 12.19
N GLU A 182 8.27 -56.89 12.32
CA GLU A 182 6.82 -57.05 12.14
C GLU A 182 6.46 -57.45 10.72
N TRP A 183 7.11 -56.85 9.71
CA TRP A 183 6.94 -57.26 8.32
C TRP A 183 7.42 -58.70 8.09
N ARG A 184 8.59 -59.08 8.64
CA ARG A 184 9.15 -60.43 8.53
C ARG A 184 8.24 -61.48 9.16
N ASP A 185 7.67 -61.20 10.32
CA ASP A 185 6.81 -62.14 11.03
C ASP A 185 5.46 -62.30 10.31
N LYS A 186 4.88 -61.23 9.75
CA LYS A 186 3.72 -61.32 8.83
C LYS A 186 4.06 -62.09 7.54
N PHE A 187 5.19 -61.80 6.91
CA PHE A 187 5.62 -62.46 5.68
C PHE A 187 5.84 -63.97 5.87
N ARG A 188 6.36 -64.40 7.02
CA ARG A 188 6.52 -65.83 7.36
C ARG A 188 5.22 -66.52 7.76
N ALA A 189 4.19 -65.79 8.14
CA ALA A 189 2.88 -66.35 8.44
C ALA A 189 2.02 -66.57 7.18
N GLU A 190 2.39 -65.92 6.06
CA GLU A 190 1.69 -65.98 4.77
C GLU A 190 2.32 -66.99 3.78
N MET A 191 3.44 -67.62 4.17
CA MET A 191 4.11 -68.75 3.49
C MET A 191 3.93 -70.05 4.29
#